data_AF-A0A810AW84-F1
#
_entry.id   AF-A0A810AW84-F1
#
_cell.length_a   1.000
_cell.length_b   1.000
_cell.length_c   1.000
_cell.angle_alpha   90.00
_cell.angle_beta   90.00
_cell.angle_gamma   90.00
#
_symmetry.space_group_name_H-M   'P 1'
#
loop_
_entity.id
_entity.type
_entity.pdbx_description
1 polymer ?
#
loop_
_entity_poly.entity_id
_entity_poly.type
_entity_poly.pdbx_seq_one_letter_code
_entity_poly.pdbx_strand_id
1 'polypeptide(L)'
;MPSTVVPYGADQTLFVVIDRRDEATEIRVERSDLETTIGELVAGCFNDPIKVISFNTLEHWMKDISTDVAGEIRARCDIDGVTLPDYLSDFVESHT
;
A
#
# COMPACT_ATOMS: atom_id res chain seq x y z
N MET A 1 -5.90 26.97 23.36
CA MET A 1 -5.90 26.10 22.18
C MET A 1 -5.14 24.84 22.57
N PRO A 2 -5.74 23.64 22.62
CA PRO A 2 -4.93 22.46 22.83
C PRO A 2 -4.06 22.27 21.59
N SER A 3 -2.75 22.33 21.82
CA SER A 3 -1.72 22.08 20.82
C SER A 3 -1.99 20.75 20.12
N THR A 4 -1.99 20.76 18.80
CA THR A 4 -2.11 19.56 17.98
C THR A 4 -0.99 18.62 18.42
N VAL A 5 -1.35 17.47 18.97
CA VAL A 5 -0.40 16.44 19.35
C VAL A 5 0.18 15.91 18.04
N VAL A 6 1.37 16.38 17.68
CA VAL A 6 2.24 15.67 16.76
C VAL A 6 3.04 14.68 17.61
N PRO A 7 2.72 13.38 17.64
CA PRO A 7 3.68 12.41 18.13
C PRO A 7 4.81 12.38 17.11
N TYR A 8 5.90 13.04 17.47
CA TYR A 8 7.18 13.02 16.78
C TYR A 8 7.73 11.60 16.80
N GLY A 9 7.58 10.89 15.67
CA GLY A 9 8.36 9.70 15.30
C GLY A 9 9.16 10.06 14.05
N ALA A 10 10.47 9.91 14.11
CA ALA A 10 11.46 10.65 13.32
C ALA A 10 11.74 10.11 11.89
N ASP A 11 10.76 9.44 11.28
CA ASP A 11 10.89 8.82 9.94
C ASP A 11 9.48 8.59 9.36
N GLN A 12 8.73 9.67 9.11
CA GLN A 12 7.41 9.57 8.49
C GLN A 12 7.53 9.21 7.00
N THR A 13 7.63 7.90 6.76
CA THR A 13 7.44 7.29 5.45
C THR A 13 5.94 7.09 5.23
N LEU A 14 5.41 7.79 4.24
CA LEU A 14 4.04 7.63 3.75
C LEU A 14 4.04 6.53 2.69
N PHE A 15 3.00 5.74 2.67
CA PHE A 15 2.75 4.71 1.68
C PHE A 15 1.57 5.17 0.84
N VAL A 16 1.82 5.40 -0.44
CA VAL A 16 0.83 5.88 -1.40
C VAL A 16 0.45 4.71 -2.28
N VAL A 17 -0.79 4.25 -2.12
CA VAL A 17 -1.38 3.24 -3.01
C VAL A 17 -2.06 3.97 -4.16
N ILE A 18 -1.69 3.60 -5.39
CA ILE A 18 -2.37 4.04 -6.60
C ILE A 18 -3.40 2.98 -6.94
N ASP A 19 -4.68 3.32 -6.86
CA ASP A 19 -5.81 2.42 -7.10
C ASP A 19 -6.61 2.90 -8.31
N ARG A 20 -6.88 1.98 -9.24
CA ARG A 20 -7.70 2.25 -10.42
C ARG A 20 -9.16 2.12 -10.02
N ARG A 21 -9.89 3.24 -10.04
CA ARG A 21 -11.34 3.24 -9.83
C ARG A 21 -12.10 2.88 -11.10
N ASP A 22 -11.62 3.38 -12.23
CA ASP A 22 -12.20 3.20 -13.57
C ASP A 22 -11.09 3.28 -14.62
N GLU A 23 -11.39 2.95 -15.89
CA GLU A 23 -10.42 3.01 -17.00
C GLU A 23 -9.73 4.38 -17.19
N ALA A 24 -10.34 5.45 -16.67
CA ALA A 24 -9.84 6.82 -16.79
C ALA A 24 -9.48 7.48 -15.44
N THR A 25 -9.72 6.80 -14.30
CA THR A 25 -9.60 7.41 -12.97
C THR A 25 -8.72 6.59 -12.05
N GLU A 26 -7.60 7.19 -11.65
CA GLU A 26 -6.70 6.67 -10.62
C GLU A 26 -6.84 7.52 -9.36
N ILE A 27 -7.02 6.87 -8.21
CA ILE A 27 -7.01 7.52 -6.91
C ILE A 27 -5.69 7.22 -6.20
N ARG A 28 -5.25 8.18 -5.37
CA ARG A 28 -4.06 8.03 -4.54
C ARG A 28 -4.51 7.99 -3.09
N VAL A 29 -4.22 6.90 -2.42
CA VAL A 29 -4.57 6.71 -1.02
C VAL A 29 -3.29 6.69 -0.22
N GLU A 30 -3.13 7.71 0.63
CA GLU A 30 -1.96 7.89 1.47
C GLU A 30 -2.20 7.22 2.83
N ARG A 31 -1.24 6.42 3.27
CA ARG A 31 -1.24 5.72 4.54
C ARG A 31 0.07 5.98 5.26
N SER A 32 0.01 6.08 6.58
CA SER A 32 1.20 6.30 7.41
C SER A 32 1.84 5.00 7.91
N ASP A 33 1.24 3.85 7.57
CA ASP A 33 1.61 2.54 8.10
C ASP A 33 1.53 1.47 7.00
N LEU A 34 2.66 0.79 6.76
CA LEU A 34 2.77 -0.20 5.69
C LEU A 34 1.94 -1.45 5.99
N GLU A 35 2.01 -1.96 7.22
CA GLU A 35 1.30 -3.18 7.62
C GLU A 35 -0.21 -3.01 7.48
N THR A 36 -0.73 -1.86 7.90
CA THR A 36 -2.13 -1.47 7.72
C THR A 36 -2.46 -1.36 6.23
N THR A 37 -1.58 -0.77 5.42
CA THR A 37 -1.79 -0.66 3.97
C THR A 37 -1.91 -2.04 3.32
N ILE A 38 -1.02 -2.97 3.66
CA ILE A 38 -1.05 -4.34 3.13
C ILE A 38 -2.28 -5.08 3.63
N GLY A 39 -2.65 -4.90 4.90
CA GLY A 39 -3.87 -5.48 5.47
C GLY A 39 -5.13 -5.01 4.72
N GLU A 40 -5.24 -3.71 4.44
CA GLU A 40 -6.36 -3.12 3.68
C GLU A 40 -6.37 -3.58 2.21
N LEU A 41 -5.20 -3.79 1.61
CA LEU A 41 -5.07 -4.38 0.28
C LEU A 41 -5.65 -5.78 0.26
N VAL A 42 -5.23 -6.66 1.17
CA VAL A 42 -5.74 -8.04 1.29
C VAL A 42 -7.22 -8.08 1.67
N ALA A 43 -7.68 -7.13 2.49
CA ALA A 43 -9.07 -7.03 2.92
C ALA A 43 -10.04 -6.54 1.83
N GLY A 44 -9.55 -6.07 0.68
CA GLY A 44 -10.38 -5.57 -0.41
C GLY A 44 -10.90 -4.15 -0.21
N CYS A 45 -10.17 -3.31 0.53
CA CYS A 45 -10.48 -1.89 0.65
C CYS A 45 -10.13 -1.09 -0.61
N PHE A 46 -9.44 -1.70 -1.56
CA PHE A 46 -9.03 -1.16 -2.84
C PHE A 46 -9.76 -1.88 -3.98
N ASN A 47 -10.00 -1.21 -5.10
CA ASN A 47 -10.67 -1.80 -6.25
C ASN A 47 -9.69 -2.58 -7.13
N ASP A 48 -8.58 -1.95 -7.49
CA ASP A 48 -7.59 -2.45 -8.44
C ASP A 48 -6.28 -1.68 -8.19
N PRO A 49 -5.50 -2.09 -7.18
CA PRO A 49 -4.26 -1.41 -6.83
C PRO A 49 -3.20 -1.67 -7.91
N ILE A 50 -2.69 -0.59 -8.49
CA ILE A 50 -1.70 -0.65 -9.57
C ILE A 50 -0.27 -0.60 -9.00
N LYS A 51 -0.03 0.28 -8.01
CA LYS A 51 1.32 0.53 -7.46
C LYS A 51 1.26 0.94 -6.00
N VAL A 52 2.34 0.64 -5.28
CA VAL A 52 2.57 1.15 -3.92
C VAL A 52 3.92 1.84 -3.86
N ILE A 53 3.87 3.13 -3.53
CA ILE A 53 5.06 3.98 -3.46
C ILE A 53 5.27 4.36 -2.00
N SER A 54 6.47 4.11 -1.51
CA SER A 54 6.96 4.67 -0.26
C SER A 54 7.52 6.06 -0.52
N PHE A 55 7.12 7.02 0.31
CA PHE A 55 7.48 8.42 0.22
C PHE A 55 7.93 8.91 1.59
N ASN A 56 9.22 9.12 1.74
CA ASN A 56 9.77 9.66 2.98
C ASN A 56 9.83 11.19 2.88
N THR A 57 8.99 11.84 3.67
CA THR A 57 8.89 13.31 3.72
C THR A 57 10.12 13.97 4.33
N LEU A 58 10.87 13.24 5.16
CA LEU A 58 11.99 13.75 5.95
C LEU A 58 13.31 13.58 5.21
N GLU A 59 13.50 12.42 4.58
CA GLU A 59 14.70 12.12 3.79
C GLU A 59 14.55 12.49 2.31
N HIS A 60 13.39 13.03 1.92
CA HIS A 60 13.10 13.54 0.57
C HIS A 60 13.28 12.52 -0.56
N TRP A 61 12.96 11.25 -0.30
CA TRP A 61 13.01 10.20 -1.31
C TRP A 61 11.65 9.55 -1.52
N MET A 62 11.47 9.01 -2.72
CA MET A 62 10.36 8.13 -3.06
C MET A 62 10.92 6.84 -3.66
N LYS A 63 10.31 5.71 -3.31
CA LYS A 63 10.70 4.40 -3.81
C LYS A 63 9.46 3.58 -4.10
N ASP A 64 9.41 3.01 -5.29
CA ASP A 64 8.42 1.98 -5.60
C ASP A 64 8.74 0.73 -4.77
N ILE A 65 7.78 0.33 -3.94
CA ILE A 65 7.85 -0.87 -3.10
C ILE A 65 6.78 -1.88 -3.52
N SER A 66 6.26 -1.75 -4.74
CA SER A 66 5.16 -2.58 -5.24
C SER A 66 5.54 -4.07 -5.21
N THR A 67 6.78 -4.40 -5.56
CA THR A 67 7.33 -5.77 -5.45
C THR A 67 7.41 -6.29 -4.03
N ASP A 68 7.81 -5.45 -3.07
CA ASP A 68 7.91 -5.85 -1.66
C ASP A 68 6.51 -6.13 -1.09
N VAL A 69 5.57 -5.22 -1.39
CA VAL A 69 4.16 -5.36 -1.01
C VAL A 69 3.51 -6.58 -1.67
N ALA A 70 3.75 -6.81 -2.96
CA ALA A 70 3.26 -7.99 -3.67
C ALA A 70 3.75 -9.29 -3.04
N GLY A 71 5.04 -9.35 -2.69
CA GLY A 71 5.63 -10.49 -1.99
C GLY A 71 4.98 -10.74 -0.62
N GLU A 72 4.73 -9.67 0.14
CA GLU A 72 4.11 -9.80 1.46
C GLU A 72 2.62 -10.13 1.41
N ILE A 73 1.85 -9.58 0.45
CA ILE A 73 0.47 -9.99 0.18
C ILE A 73 0.42 -11.50 -0.09
N ARG A 74 1.29 -11.99 -0.98
CA ARG A 74 1.36 -13.41 -1.31
C ARG A 74 1.72 -14.27 -0.10
N ALA A 75 2.70 -13.84 0.70
CA ALA A 75 3.08 -14.54 1.92
C ALA A 75 1.93 -14.60 2.93
N ARG A 76 1.18 -13.50 3.13
CA ARG A 76 0.00 -13.48 3.99
C ARG A 76 -1.09 -14.42 3.48
N CYS A 77 -1.39 -14.41 2.18
CA CYS A 77 -2.35 -15.34 1.57
C CYS A 77 -1.94 -16.80 1.77
N ASP A 78 -0.66 -17.13 1.59
CA ASP A 78 -0.12 -18.48 1.81
C ASP A 78 -0.25 -18.92 3.28
N ILE A 79 0.06 -18.02 4.23
CA ILE A 79 -0.04 -18.27 5.67
C ILE A 79 -1.49 -18.46 6.13
N ASP A 80 -2.41 -17.61 5.65
CA ASP A 80 -3.83 -17.66 6.02
C ASP A 80 -4.58 -18.79 5.26
N GLY A 81 -3.94 -19.39 4.24
CA GLY A 81 -4.55 -20.39 3.37
C GLY A 81 -5.66 -19.82 2.48
N VAL A 82 -5.65 -18.51 2.25
CA VAL A 82 -6.64 -17.79 1.44
C VAL A 82 -6.09 -17.60 0.04
N THR A 83 -6.92 -17.86 -0.97
CA THR A 83 -6.54 -17.59 -2.37
C THR A 83 -6.41 -16.09 -2.59
N LEU A 84 -5.35 -15.67 -3.27
CA LEU A 84 -5.15 -14.28 -3.67
C LEU A 84 -6.39 -13.81 -4.46
N PRO A 85 -7.04 -12.72 -4.04
CA PRO A 85 -8.22 -12.25 -4.73
C PRO A 85 -7.85 -11.70 -6.11
N ASP A 86 -8.77 -11.83 -7.06
CA ASP A 86 -8.57 -11.53 -8.49
C ASP A 86 -8.03 -10.12 -8.74
N TYR A 87 -8.55 -9.12 -8.01
CA TYR A 87 -8.10 -7.72 -8.09
C TYR A 87 -6.66 -7.48 -7.63
N LEU A 88 -6.08 -8.38 -6.84
CA LEU A 88 -4.66 -8.34 -6.47
C LEU A 88 -3.81 -9.24 -7.36
N SER A 89 -4.40 -10.14 -8.16
CA SER A 89 -3.64 -11.07 -8.98
C SER A 89 -2.78 -10.33 -9.99
N ASP A 90 -3.37 -9.39 -10.73
CA ASP A 90 -2.64 -8.55 -11.69
C ASP A 90 -1.50 -7.76 -11.01
N PHE A 91 -1.80 -7.16 -9.86
CA PHE A 91 -0.81 -6.43 -9.06
C PHE A 91 0.37 -7.32 -8.65
N VAL A 92 0.10 -8.50 -8.10
CA VAL A 92 1.14 -9.41 -7.60
C VAL A 92 1.92 -10.03 -8.75
N GLU A 93 1.25 -10.43 -9.83
CA GLU A 93 1.87 -11.00 -11.03
C GLU A 93 2.73 -9.98 -11.78
N SER A 94 2.31 -8.72 -11.82
CA SER A 94 3.10 -7.65 -12.45
C SER A 94 4.35 -7.27 -11.65
N HIS A 95 4.47 -7.68 -10.38
CA HIS A 95 5.54 -7.25 -9.47
C HIS A 95 6.31 -8.40 -8.78
N THR A 96 6.10 -9.66 -9.20
CA THR A 96 6.84 -10.88 -8.80
C THR A 96 7.85 -11.29 -9.86
#